data_AF-A2E5H9-F1
#
_entry.id   AF-A2E5H9-F1
#
_cell.length_a   1.000
_cell.length_b   1.000
_cell.length_c   1.000
_cell.angle_alpha   90.00
_cell.angle_beta   90.00
_cell.angle_gamma   90.00
#
_symmetry.space_group_name_H-M   'P 1'
#
loop_
_entity.id
_entity.type
_entity.pdbx_description
1 polymer ?
#
loop_
_entity_poly.entity_id
_entity_poly.type
_entity_poly.pdbx_seq_one_letter_code
_entity_poly.pdbx_strand_id
1 'polypeptide(L)'
;MGKVRKRRKSSSKQEDQIPNVADSGEGVFSLDSLLEVRENEKRKNQYDFSDGNNSDVMEADIPKMPDQTLERDGSIFSFCDFSYPMRVFDIINRDQSYDIHCIPELTQPQWMMMLNCLDFVEPSQTLLFSLFQELIRKRQQYIGDIILKYASNFPQNSINYTIWFDFLKEAAISCEQLSVYLLALAKPHIFMENSDYHSNSRNAELAILFIASLITPQTMFCKPFLEILSNFTTFMQITDFSQDEIDFIVNSTVELLHDQPIASISYLISYFPFTQNTCVILGQISTILALQYLGFSENFDLHFLCSNIGKIKSLCDSFSNDEIIQASAVLALAERAISCGIVKKSIFQEDLQIFIEGLQFNISNPNFHETLMIRIREQLHITRTQAELILTNHFKVTQK
;
A
#
# COMPACT_ATOMS: atom_id res chain seq x y z
N MET A 1 -35.54 -35.95 81.96
CA MET A 1 -35.24 -34.57 82.40
C MET A 1 -34.65 -33.84 81.20
N GLY A 2 -35.39 -32.91 80.60
CA GLY A 2 -35.16 -31.46 80.77
C GLY A 2 -34.35 -30.96 79.56
N LYS A 3 -34.94 -30.19 78.63
CA LYS A 3 -35.03 -28.72 78.68
C LYS A 3 -33.61 -28.10 78.84
N VAL A 4 -33.13 -27.12 78.08
CA VAL A 4 -33.80 -26.00 77.41
C VAL A 4 -32.71 -25.08 76.80
N ARG A 5 -32.92 -24.70 75.53
CA ARG A 5 -32.92 -23.33 74.98
C ARG A 5 -31.74 -22.34 75.13
N LYS A 6 -31.56 -21.66 73.97
CA LYS A 6 -31.45 -20.19 73.70
C LYS A 6 -30.09 -19.56 74.06
N ARG A 7 -29.55 -18.59 73.29
CA ARG A 7 -30.12 -17.46 72.52
C ARG A 7 -29.30 -17.26 71.22
N ARG A 8 -29.86 -16.90 70.04
CA ARG A 8 -30.41 -15.59 69.57
C ARG A 8 -29.40 -14.43 69.76
N LYS A 9 -29.12 -13.56 68.78
CA LYS A 9 -30.07 -12.83 67.91
C LYS A 9 -29.36 -11.97 66.82
N SER A 10 -30.05 -11.81 65.66
CA SER A 10 -30.23 -10.59 64.81
C SER A 10 -29.01 -9.85 64.23
N SER A 11 -28.99 -9.24 63.04
CA SER A 11 -29.93 -8.66 62.06
C SER A 11 -29.06 -8.26 60.83
N SER A 12 -29.47 -7.94 59.61
CA SER A 12 -30.73 -7.70 58.91
C SER A 12 -30.41 -7.56 57.42
N LYS A 13 -31.26 -8.15 56.58
CA LYS A 13 -31.68 -7.74 55.23
C LYS A 13 -31.24 -6.35 54.72
N GLN A 14 -30.69 -6.33 53.51
CA GLN A 14 -31.14 -5.42 52.45
C GLN A 14 -31.16 -6.19 51.13
N GLU A 15 -32.38 -6.43 50.63
CA GLU A 15 -32.67 -6.79 49.25
C GLU A 15 -32.44 -5.53 48.40
N ASP A 16 -31.80 -5.66 47.24
CA ASP A 16 -32.14 -4.86 46.06
C ASP A 16 -31.69 -5.57 44.76
N GLN A 17 -32.69 -6.23 44.17
CA GLN A 17 -33.12 -6.11 42.77
C GLN A 17 -32.08 -6.30 41.66
N ILE A 18 -32.12 -7.52 41.12
CA ILE A 18 -31.84 -7.86 39.72
C ILE A 18 -32.84 -7.11 38.82
N PRO A 19 -32.44 -6.34 37.81
CA PRO A 19 -33.36 -5.97 36.76
C PRO A 19 -33.54 -7.14 35.80
N ASN A 20 -34.74 -7.71 35.81
CA ASN A 20 -35.35 -8.29 34.62
C ASN A 20 -35.34 -7.21 33.52
N VAL A 21 -34.65 -7.46 32.41
CA VAL A 21 -34.96 -6.80 31.15
C VAL A 21 -35.50 -7.87 30.22
N ALA A 22 -36.76 -7.65 29.87
CA ALA A 22 -37.55 -8.43 28.96
C ALA A 22 -36.99 -8.39 27.54
N ASP A 23 -37.36 -9.42 26.81
CA ASP A 23 -37.43 -9.50 25.36
C ASP A 23 -38.01 -8.21 24.75
N SER A 24 -37.17 -7.41 24.11
CA SER A 24 -37.56 -6.39 23.14
C SER A 24 -36.44 -6.24 22.12
N GLY A 25 -36.76 -6.51 20.86
CA GLY A 25 -35.87 -6.33 19.72
C GLY A 25 -35.37 -4.90 19.56
N GLU A 26 -34.44 -4.76 18.61
CA GLU A 26 -33.75 -3.52 18.22
C GLU A 26 -32.71 -3.01 19.23
N GLY A 27 -31.52 -3.60 19.17
CA GLY A 27 -30.31 -2.99 19.73
C GLY A 27 -29.93 -1.75 18.92
N VAL A 28 -30.45 -0.60 19.31
CA VAL A 28 -30.01 0.70 18.82
C VAL A 28 -28.64 0.99 19.44
N PHE A 29 -27.57 0.79 18.67
CA PHE A 29 -26.24 1.31 19.01
C PHE A 29 -26.31 2.84 18.99
N SER A 30 -26.39 3.47 20.16
CA SER A 30 -26.34 4.93 20.24
C SER A 30 -24.89 5.41 20.10
N LEU A 31 -24.73 6.63 19.56
CA LEU A 31 -23.44 7.31 19.44
C LEU A 31 -22.70 7.37 20.79
N ASP A 32 -23.45 7.46 21.89
CA ASP A 32 -22.91 7.54 23.25
C ASP A 32 -22.23 6.23 23.66
N SER A 33 -22.76 5.06 23.24
CA SER A 33 -22.14 3.76 23.48
C SER A 33 -20.80 3.61 22.74
N LEU A 34 -20.68 4.19 21.54
CA LEU A 34 -19.43 4.18 20.76
C LEU A 34 -18.38 5.14 21.35
N LEU A 35 -18.80 6.28 21.88
CA LEU A 35 -17.91 7.23 22.55
C LEU A 35 -17.34 6.66 23.86
N GLU A 36 -18.17 5.93 24.62
CA GLU A 36 -17.75 5.32 25.89
C GLU A 36 -16.70 4.20 25.69
N VAL A 37 -16.82 3.40 24.62
CA VAL A 37 -15.81 2.41 24.24
C VAL A 37 -14.49 3.09 23.87
N ARG A 38 -14.54 4.19 23.11
CA ARG A 38 -13.36 4.93 22.66
C ARG A 38 -12.61 5.63 23.82
N GLU A 39 -13.33 6.11 24.83
CA GLU A 39 -12.71 6.66 26.04
C GLU A 39 -12.06 5.57 26.90
N ASN A 40 -12.65 4.38 26.97
CA ASN A 40 -12.09 3.25 27.72
C ASN A 40 -10.81 2.69 27.08
N GLU A 41 -10.68 2.73 25.75
CA GLU A 41 -9.43 2.37 25.05
C GLU A 41 -8.29 3.36 25.31
N LYS A 42 -8.58 4.67 25.34
CA LYS A 42 -7.58 5.70 25.68
C LYS A 42 -7.02 5.52 27.09
N ARG A 43 -7.83 5.04 28.05
CA ARG A 43 -7.41 4.79 29.42
C ARG A 43 -6.56 3.52 29.57
N LYS A 44 -6.76 2.50 28.72
CA LYS A 44 -5.95 1.27 28.73
C LYS A 44 -4.53 1.49 28.18
N ASN A 45 -4.37 2.34 27.17
CA ASN A 45 -3.05 2.63 26.57
C ASN A 45 -2.14 3.50 27.45
N GLN A 46 -2.62 3.99 28.60
CA GLN A 46 -1.84 4.85 29.50
C GLN A 46 -1.14 4.08 30.63
N TYR A 47 -1.37 2.77 30.77
CA TYR A 47 -0.88 1.96 31.90
C TYR A 47 0.31 1.03 31.58
N ASP A 48 0.81 0.97 30.35
CA ASP A 48 1.84 0.00 29.92
C ASP A 48 3.28 0.57 29.78
N PHE A 49 3.64 1.61 30.55
CA PHE A 49 5.04 2.04 30.66
C PHE A 49 5.47 2.17 32.12
N SER A 50 5.84 1.03 32.72
CA SER A 50 6.80 1.01 33.82
C SER A 50 7.59 -0.31 33.87
N ASP A 51 8.92 -0.14 33.82
CA ASP A 51 10.02 -0.96 34.35
C ASP A 51 10.54 -2.21 33.61
N GLY A 52 11.84 -2.13 33.26
CA GLY A 52 12.69 -3.27 32.90
C GLY A 52 14.09 -2.88 32.41
N ASN A 53 15.02 -2.70 33.35
CA ASN A 53 16.44 -2.30 33.14
C ASN A 53 17.36 -3.45 32.66
N ASN A 54 18.32 -3.09 31.80
CA ASN A 54 19.69 -3.61 31.56
C ASN A 54 19.95 -5.03 30.99
N SER A 55 20.64 -5.09 29.83
CA SER A 55 22.06 -5.50 29.78
C SER A 55 22.70 -5.23 28.39
N ASP A 56 23.95 -4.77 28.44
CA ASP A 56 24.80 -4.37 27.32
C ASP A 56 25.27 -5.53 26.44
N VAL A 57 25.06 -5.41 25.12
CA VAL A 57 25.87 -6.06 24.08
C VAL A 57 26.06 -5.05 22.95
N MET A 58 27.31 -4.72 22.61
CA MET A 58 27.64 -3.88 21.45
C MET A 58 27.33 -4.64 20.15
N GLU A 59 26.11 -4.48 19.66
CA GLU A 59 25.72 -4.75 18.29
C GLU A 59 25.91 -3.47 17.47
N ALA A 60 26.42 -3.59 16.25
CA ALA A 60 26.56 -2.46 15.34
C ALA A 60 25.21 -1.76 15.19
N ASP A 61 25.17 -0.44 15.45
CA ASP A 61 23.96 0.38 15.36
C ASP A 61 23.34 0.30 13.97
N ILE A 62 22.42 -0.66 13.79
CA ILE A 62 21.37 -0.57 12.78
C ILE A 62 20.54 0.63 13.21
N PRO A 63 20.35 1.66 12.36
CA PRO A 63 19.55 2.81 12.73
C PRO A 63 18.16 2.35 13.14
N LYS A 64 17.83 2.46 14.44
CA LYS A 64 16.44 2.39 14.87
C LYS A 64 15.74 3.54 14.19
N MET A 65 14.88 3.22 13.22
CA MET A 65 14.02 4.21 12.59
C MET A 65 13.27 4.95 13.69
N PRO A 66 13.10 6.28 13.57
CA PRO A 66 12.24 7.00 14.49
C PRO A 66 10.86 6.34 14.43
N ASP A 67 10.32 6.00 15.61
CA ASP A 67 8.94 5.56 15.82
C ASP A 67 8.01 6.75 15.47
N GLN A 68 7.93 7.06 14.18
CA GLN A 68 6.83 7.85 13.65
C GLN A 68 5.68 6.86 13.55
N THR A 69 5.01 6.64 14.68
CA THR A 69 3.65 6.15 14.69
C THR A 69 2.82 7.13 13.88
N LEU A 70 2.76 6.94 12.56
CA LEU A 70 1.65 7.43 11.76
C LEU A 70 0.40 7.04 12.55
N GLU A 71 -0.39 8.03 12.94
CA GLU A 71 -1.65 7.79 13.64
C GLU A 71 -2.39 6.69 12.87
N ARG A 72 -2.74 5.62 13.59
CA ARG A 72 -3.44 4.46 13.02
C ARG A 72 -4.77 4.94 12.45
N ASP A 73 -4.76 5.28 11.17
CA ASP A 73 -5.99 5.48 10.43
C ASP A 73 -6.76 4.17 10.52
N GLY A 74 -8.09 4.21 10.59
CA GLY A 74 -8.96 3.06 10.89
C GLY A 74 -8.89 1.86 9.92
N SER A 75 -7.86 1.80 9.07
CA SER A 75 -7.51 0.72 8.14
C SER A 75 -7.55 -0.65 8.79
N ILE A 76 -8.17 -1.60 8.09
CA ILE A 76 -8.20 -3.03 8.45
C ILE A 76 -6.82 -3.67 8.28
N PHE A 77 -5.95 -3.07 7.46
CA PHE A 77 -4.62 -3.59 7.19
C PHE A 77 -3.65 -3.17 8.32
N SER A 78 -3.03 -4.15 8.96
CA SER A 78 -1.85 -3.91 9.79
C SER A 78 -0.68 -3.52 8.89
N PHE A 79 -0.03 -2.40 9.18
CA PHE A 79 1.26 -2.07 8.57
C PHE A 79 2.26 -3.14 9.01
N CYS A 80 2.87 -3.80 8.05
CA CYS A 80 3.83 -4.88 8.27
C CYS A 80 5.07 -4.60 7.44
N ASP A 81 6.25 -4.90 7.98
CA ASP A 81 7.51 -4.66 7.28
C ASP A 81 7.76 -5.76 6.26
N PHE A 82 7.27 -5.55 5.03
CA PHE A 82 7.55 -6.45 3.91
C PHE A 82 8.75 -5.94 3.11
N SER A 83 9.55 -6.88 2.59
CA SER A 83 10.70 -6.60 1.73
C SER A 83 10.25 -6.24 0.32
N TYR A 84 11.07 -5.42 -0.34
CA TYR A 84 10.95 -5.06 -1.75
C TYR A 84 10.78 -6.30 -2.62
N PRO A 85 9.84 -6.31 -3.58
CA PRO A 85 9.53 -7.50 -4.37
C PRO A 85 10.63 -7.74 -5.41
N MET A 86 11.69 -8.45 -5.01
CA MET A 86 12.89 -8.70 -5.85
C MET A 86 12.58 -9.34 -7.20
N ARG A 87 11.48 -10.08 -7.30
CA ARG A 87 10.97 -10.64 -8.57
C ARG A 87 10.74 -9.60 -9.65
N VAL A 88 10.58 -8.32 -9.30
CA VAL A 88 10.47 -7.23 -10.29
C VAL A 88 11.66 -7.21 -11.26
N PHE A 89 12.86 -7.52 -10.77
CA PHE A 89 14.06 -7.56 -11.60
C PHE A 89 14.11 -8.81 -12.50
N ASP A 90 13.39 -9.87 -12.13
CA ASP A 90 13.23 -11.07 -12.94
C ASP A 90 12.14 -10.90 -13.99
N ILE A 91 11.09 -10.13 -13.71
CA ILE A 91 10.03 -9.79 -14.68
C ILE A 91 10.57 -8.87 -15.78
N ILE A 92 11.42 -7.90 -15.42
CA ILE A 92 12.07 -6.98 -16.36
C ILE A 92 13.18 -7.68 -17.18
N ASN A 93 13.38 -8.99 -16.99
CA ASN A 93 14.49 -9.82 -17.48
C ASN A 93 15.22 -9.27 -18.72
N ARG A 94 16.41 -8.72 -18.51
CA ARG A 94 17.35 -8.43 -19.59
C ARG A 94 18.23 -9.65 -19.76
N ASP A 95 18.29 -10.19 -20.99
CA ASP A 95 19.22 -11.27 -21.33
C ASP A 95 20.62 -10.91 -20.82
N GLN A 96 21.10 -11.74 -19.90
CA GLN A 96 22.27 -11.48 -19.08
C GLN A 96 23.54 -11.66 -19.91
N SER A 97 24.18 -10.54 -20.25
CA SER A 97 25.64 -10.46 -20.17
C SER A 97 25.96 -9.52 -19.01
N TYR A 98 26.24 -10.09 -17.84
CA TYR A 98 26.78 -9.38 -16.69
C TYR A 98 28.20 -8.90 -17.00
N ASP A 99 28.31 -7.86 -17.82
CA ASP A 99 29.50 -7.05 -17.77
C ASP A 99 29.41 -6.29 -16.45
N ILE A 100 30.16 -6.77 -15.45
CA ILE A 100 30.39 -6.01 -14.23
C ILE A 100 30.87 -4.63 -14.68
N HIS A 101 30.04 -3.61 -14.49
CA HIS A 101 30.42 -2.25 -14.86
C HIS A 101 31.63 -1.88 -13.99
N CYS A 102 32.82 -1.94 -14.56
CA CYS A 102 34.06 -1.54 -13.91
C CYS A 102 34.12 -0.02 -13.85
N ILE A 103 33.42 0.55 -12.88
CA ILE A 103 33.38 1.99 -12.65
C ILE A 103 34.49 2.36 -11.66
N PRO A 104 35.28 3.41 -11.95
CA PRO A 104 36.37 3.81 -11.06
C PRO A 104 35.83 4.28 -9.72
N GLU A 105 36.50 3.92 -8.62
CA GLU A 105 36.20 4.47 -7.30
C GLU A 105 36.42 6.00 -7.28
N LEU A 106 35.66 6.71 -6.44
CA LEU A 106 35.87 8.14 -6.24
C LEU A 106 37.21 8.38 -5.56
N THR A 107 38.06 9.16 -6.22
CA THR A 107 39.29 9.66 -5.60
C THR A 107 38.96 10.61 -4.44
N GLN A 108 39.87 10.74 -3.46
CA GLN A 108 39.67 11.63 -2.32
C GLN A 108 39.36 13.09 -2.73
N PRO A 109 40.03 13.68 -3.75
CA PRO A 109 39.66 15.02 -4.23
C PRO A 109 38.24 15.09 -4.81
N GLN A 110 37.82 14.08 -5.58
CA GLN A 110 36.45 14.02 -6.10
C GLN A 110 35.44 13.92 -4.97
N TRP A 111 35.70 13.07 -3.97
CA TRP A 111 34.84 12.96 -2.79
C TRP A 111 34.68 14.30 -2.04
N MET A 112 35.80 14.99 -1.79
CA MET A 112 35.78 16.31 -1.15
C MET A 112 35.04 17.36 -1.98
N MET A 113 35.14 17.28 -3.31
CA MET A 113 34.42 18.16 -4.22
C MET A 113 32.91 17.90 -4.17
N MET A 114 32.47 16.64 -4.14
CA MET A 114 31.06 16.27 -3.99
C MET A 114 30.46 16.72 -2.66
N LEU A 115 31.24 16.74 -1.59
CA LEU A 115 30.78 17.16 -0.26
C LEU A 115 30.66 18.68 -0.11
N ASN A 116 31.62 19.44 -0.66
CA ASN A 116 31.78 20.86 -0.31
C ASN A 116 31.49 21.82 -1.47
N CYS A 117 31.54 21.35 -2.71
CA CYS A 117 31.51 22.19 -3.91
C CYS A 117 30.62 21.58 -5.01
N LEU A 118 29.55 20.89 -4.62
CA LEU A 118 28.68 20.14 -5.53
C LEU A 118 28.15 20.98 -6.69
N ASP A 119 27.80 22.24 -6.43
CA ASP A 119 27.24 23.18 -7.41
C ASP A 119 28.23 23.53 -8.54
N PHE A 120 29.53 23.27 -8.35
CA PHE A 120 30.59 23.52 -9.32
C PHE A 120 31.01 22.25 -10.09
N VAL A 121 30.40 21.10 -9.79
CA VAL A 121 30.73 19.82 -10.43
C VAL A 121 29.90 19.65 -11.69
N GLU A 122 30.55 19.60 -12.84
CA GLU A 122 29.88 19.32 -14.10
C GLU A 122 29.24 17.91 -14.08
N PRO A 123 28.05 17.73 -14.70
CA PRO A 123 27.40 16.43 -14.79
C PRO A 123 28.27 15.39 -15.51
N SER A 124 28.54 14.27 -14.85
CA SER A 124 29.31 13.16 -15.40
C SER A 124 28.71 11.84 -14.96
N GLN A 125 28.28 11.01 -15.93
CA GLN A 125 27.75 9.68 -15.64
C GLN A 125 28.75 8.84 -14.83
N THR A 126 30.04 8.92 -15.14
CA THR A 126 31.07 8.19 -14.41
C THR A 126 31.07 8.59 -12.95
N LEU A 127 31.09 9.89 -12.62
CA LEU A 127 31.04 10.36 -11.24
C LEU A 127 29.75 9.95 -10.54
N LEU A 128 28.61 10.04 -11.23
CA LEU A 128 27.31 9.63 -10.68
C LEU A 128 27.28 8.14 -10.34
N PHE A 129 27.76 7.28 -11.24
CA PHE A 129 27.78 5.84 -10.98
C PHE A 129 28.85 5.45 -9.95
N SER A 130 29.98 6.17 -9.88
CA SER A 130 30.93 5.99 -8.77
C SER A 130 30.28 6.34 -7.42
N LEU A 131 29.39 7.35 -7.37
CA LEU A 131 28.60 7.63 -6.16
C LEU A 131 27.62 6.50 -5.83
N PHE A 132 26.99 5.86 -6.83
CA PHE A 132 26.12 4.70 -6.59
C PHE A 132 26.90 3.56 -5.96
N GLN A 133 28.09 3.27 -6.49
CA GLN A 133 28.99 2.28 -5.91
C GLN A 133 29.40 2.63 -4.47
N GLU A 134 29.69 3.90 -4.19
CA GLU A 134 29.96 4.36 -2.82
C GLU A 134 28.76 4.21 -1.89
N LEU A 135 27.54 4.50 -2.38
CA LEU A 135 26.30 4.29 -1.62
C LEU A 135 26.14 2.82 -1.23
N ILE A 136 26.29 1.91 -2.20
CA ILE A 136 26.14 0.46 -1.99
C ILE A 136 27.20 -0.07 -1.02
N ARG A 137 28.46 0.38 -1.19
CA ARG A 137 29.59 -0.05 -0.37
C ARG A 137 29.52 0.47 1.06
N LYS A 138 29.28 1.77 1.24
CA LYS A 138 29.30 2.42 2.56
C LYS A 138 27.96 2.37 3.29
N ARG A 139 26.86 2.19 2.56
CA ARG A 139 25.49 2.09 3.09
C ARG A 139 25.08 3.29 3.95
N GLN A 140 25.41 4.50 3.48
CA GLN A 140 25.19 5.74 4.21
C GLN A 140 24.17 6.66 3.52
N GLN A 141 23.11 7.05 4.23
CA GLN A 141 22.02 7.87 3.70
C GLN A 141 22.47 9.23 3.14
N TYR A 142 23.47 9.88 3.76
CA TYR A 142 23.95 11.18 3.27
C TYR A 142 24.57 11.08 1.87
N ILE A 143 25.05 9.89 1.46
CA ILE A 143 25.53 9.67 0.09
C ILE A 143 24.36 9.72 -0.88
N GLY A 144 23.21 9.14 -0.49
CA GLY A 144 21.95 9.25 -1.22
C GLY A 144 21.51 10.71 -1.39
N ASP A 145 21.61 11.52 -0.34
CA ASP A 145 21.32 12.96 -0.42
C ASP A 145 22.24 13.70 -1.40
N ILE A 146 23.53 13.36 -1.44
CA ILE A 146 24.50 13.91 -2.41
C ILE A 146 24.11 13.48 -3.83
N ILE A 147 23.74 12.21 -4.02
CA ILE A 147 23.29 11.66 -5.31
C ILE A 147 22.10 12.45 -5.86
N LEU A 148 21.04 12.66 -5.06
CA LEU A 148 19.84 13.37 -5.51
C LEU A 148 20.16 14.82 -5.90
N LYS A 149 20.97 15.52 -5.09
CA LYS A 149 21.41 16.87 -5.40
C LYS A 149 22.25 16.91 -6.67
N TYR A 150 23.20 15.99 -6.82
CA TYR A 150 24.07 15.96 -7.99
C TYR A 150 23.30 15.66 -9.28
N ALA A 151 22.39 14.69 -9.21
CA ALA A 151 21.58 14.29 -10.35
C ALA A 151 20.62 15.40 -10.83
N SER A 152 20.29 16.38 -9.97
CA SER A 152 19.48 17.54 -10.38
C SER A 152 20.17 18.42 -11.43
N ASN A 153 21.51 18.33 -11.57
CA ASN A 153 22.28 19.08 -12.55
C ASN A 153 22.35 18.38 -13.93
N PHE A 154 21.90 17.13 -14.04
CA PHE A 154 21.99 16.38 -15.29
C PHE A 154 20.98 16.89 -16.32
N PRO A 155 21.40 17.08 -17.59
CA PRO A 155 20.47 17.43 -18.65
C PRO A 155 19.52 16.26 -18.96
N GLN A 156 18.47 16.52 -19.73
CA GLN A 156 17.62 15.45 -20.25
C GLN A 156 18.42 14.50 -21.16
N ASN A 157 17.99 13.24 -21.25
CA ASN A 157 18.56 12.19 -22.08
C ASN A 157 20.06 11.99 -21.87
N SER A 158 20.51 12.03 -20.62
CA SER A 158 21.94 12.10 -20.28
C SER A 158 22.44 10.98 -19.38
N ILE A 159 21.56 10.12 -18.85
CA ILE A 159 21.94 8.96 -18.03
C ILE A 159 21.68 7.67 -18.79
N ASN A 160 22.64 6.75 -18.80
CA ASN A 160 22.43 5.42 -19.37
C ASN A 160 21.48 4.60 -18.49
N TYR A 161 20.30 4.27 -19.03
CA TYR A 161 19.28 3.49 -18.33
C TYR A 161 19.78 2.12 -17.88
N THR A 162 20.51 1.41 -18.74
CA THR A 162 20.98 0.04 -18.46
C THR A 162 21.91 0.03 -17.26
N ILE A 163 22.90 0.93 -17.26
CA ILE A 163 23.87 1.02 -16.15
C ILE A 163 23.15 1.43 -14.86
N TRP A 164 22.23 2.40 -14.92
CA TRP A 164 21.42 2.80 -13.76
C TRP A 164 20.58 1.64 -13.22
N PHE A 165 19.93 0.86 -14.10
CA PHE A 165 19.10 -0.27 -13.72
C PHE A 165 19.92 -1.36 -13.02
N ASP A 166 21.12 -1.65 -13.51
CA ASP A 166 22.02 -2.62 -12.89
C ASP A 166 22.43 -2.19 -11.48
N PHE A 167 22.75 -0.90 -11.27
CA PHE A 167 23.00 -0.37 -9.93
C PHE A 167 21.76 -0.36 -9.03
N LEU A 168 20.58 -0.07 -9.57
CA LEU A 168 19.33 -0.15 -8.82
C LEU A 168 19.09 -1.57 -8.32
N LYS A 169 19.28 -2.57 -9.20
CA LYS A 169 19.19 -3.99 -8.86
C LYS A 169 20.21 -4.38 -7.81
N GLU A 170 21.47 -4.00 -7.97
CA GLU A 170 22.53 -4.29 -7.00
C GLU A 170 22.24 -3.63 -5.64
N ALA A 171 21.78 -2.38 -5.64
CA ALA A 171 21.40 -1.67 -4.42
C ALA A 171 20.20 -2.31 -3.74
N ALA A 172 19.19 -2.77 -4.49
CA ALA A 172 18.04 -3.47 -3.93
C ALA A 172 18.45 -4.78 -3.24
N ILE A 173 19.41 -5.53 -3.82
CA ILE A 173 19.96 -6.76 -3.22
C ILE A 173 20.83 -6.45 -1.99
N SER A 174 21.71 -5.45 -2.09
CA SER A 174 22.80 -5.23 -1.13
C SER A 174 22.43 -4.29 0.01
N CYS A 175 21.53 -3.34 -0.24
CA CYS A 175 21.11 -2.29 0.68
C CYS A 175 19.72 -1.76 0.31
N GLU A 176 18.71 -2.62 0.39
CA GLU A 176 17.31 -2.39 -0.04
C GLU A 176 16.78 -0.98 0.28
N GLN A 177 16.90 -0.54 1.54
CA GLN A 177 16.42 0.76 2.02
C GLN A 177 17.08 1.98 1.35
N LEU A 178 18.26 1.80 0.74
CA LEU A 178 18.97 2.87 0.04
C LEU A 178 18.73 2.84 -1.47
N SER A 179 18.20 1.74 -2.02
CA SER A 179 17.84 1.64 -3.44
C SER A 179 16.80 2.69 -3.86
N VAL A 180 15.97 3.14 -2.91
CA VAL A 180 14.99 4.22 -3.07
C VAL A 180 15.62 5.54 -3.53
N TYR A 181 16.88 5.82 -3.16
CA TYR A 181 17.59 7.00 -3.65
C TYR A 181 17.89 6.91 -5.14
N LEU A 182 18.20 5.71 -5.64
CA LEU A 182 18.45 5.48 -7.06
C LEU A 182 17.14 5.51 -7.84
N LEU A 183 16.06 4.96 -7.27
CA LEU A 183 14.73 5.02 -7.89
C LEU A 183 14.20 6.46 -7.97
N ALA A 184 14.45 7.30 -6.96
CA ALA A 184 14.06 8.71 -6.98
C ALA A 184 14.71 9.51 -8.11
N LEU A 185 15.80 9.02 -8.72
CA LEU A 185 16.40 9.63 -9.90
C LEU A 185 15.61 9.41 -11.18
N ALA A 186 14.76 8.37 -11.22
CA ALA A 186 13.98 8.04 -12.39
C ALA A 186 12.99 9.16 -12.71
N LYS A 187 13.38 10.04 -13.63
CA LYS A 187 12.55 11.13 -14.16
C LYS A 187 12.22 10.82 -15.62
N PRO A 188 11.06 11.27 -16.13
CA PRO A 188 10.58 10.87 -17.45
C PRO A 188 11.57 11.06 -18.60
N HIS A 189 12.43 12.08 -18.52
CA HIS A 189 13.33 12.47 -19.60
C HIS A 189 14.81 12.42 -19.20
N ILE A 190 15.18 11.76 -18.10
CA ILE A 190 16.60 11.76 -17.66
C ILE A 190 17.45 10.74 -18.43
N PHE A 191 16.82 9.66 -18.91
CA PHE A 191 17.52 8.53 -19.51
C PHE A 191 17.74 8.69 -21.01
N MET A 192 18.96 8.39 -21.46
CA MET A 192 19.34 8.38 -22.88
C MET A 192 18.35 7.52 -23.70
N GLU A 193 17.89 8.08 -24.81
CA GLU A 193 17.17 7.32 -25.84
C GLU A 193 18.22 6.56 -26.67
N ASN A 194 18.41 5.28 -26.37
CA ASN A 194 19.25 4.43 -27.20
C ASN A 194 18.44 4.04 -28.44
N SER A 195 18.95 4.36 -29.64
CA SER A 195 18.30 4.05 -30.93
C SER A 195 18.00 2.56 -31.14
N ASP A 196 18.72 1.70 -30.41
CA ASP A 196 18.66 0.25 -30.55
C ASP A 196 17.78 -0.40 -29.46
N TYR A 197 17.30 0.39 -28.49
CA TYR A 197 16.33 -0.06 -27.51
C TYR A 197 14.93 0.29 -28.00
N HIS A 198 14.01 -0.67 -27.94
CA HIS A 198 12.60 -0.35 -28.06
C HIS A 198 12.25 0.62 -26.92
N SER A 199 12.22 1.92 -27.21
CA SER A 199 11.91 3.00 -26.26
C SER A 199 10.66 2.73 -25.42
N ASN A 200 9.75 1.93 -25.98
CA ASN A 200 8.48 1.52 -25.39
C ASN A 200 8.67 0.48 -24.26
N SER A 201 9.67 -0.42 -24.30
CA SER A 201 9.86 -1.38 -23.18
C SER A 201 10.28 -0.65 -21.90
N ARG A 202 11.18 0.34 -22.03
CA ARG A 202 11.75 1.10 -20.91
C ARG A 202 10.69 1.80 -20.06
N ASN A 203 9.67 2.38 -20.70
CA ASN A 203 8.63 3.12 -19.98
C ASN A 203 7.78 2.18 -19.12
N ALA A 204 7.42 1.01 -19.66
CA ALA A 204 6.68 0.01 -18.92
C ALA A 204 7.54 -0.61 -17.79
N GLU A 205 8.83 -0.85 -18.03
CA GLU A 205 9.81 -1.26 -17.01
C GLU A 205 9.88 -0.25 -15.85
N LEU A 206 9.97 1.05 -16.15
CA LEU A 206 9.96 2.12 -15.15
C LEU A 206 8.65 2.16 -14.35
N ALA A 207 7.50 2.04 -15.03
CA ALA A 207 6.21 2.01 -14.36
C ALA A 207 6.15 0.88 -13.32
N ILE A 208 6.61 -0.32 -13.68
CA ILE A 208 6.61 -1.47 -12.78
C ILE A 208 7.60 -1.27 -11.62
N LEU A 209 8.78 -0.68 -11.84
CA LEU A 209 9.72 -0.36 -10.74
C LEU A 209 9.12 0.61 -9.73
N PHE A 210 8.39 1.62 -10.20
CA PHE A 210 7.64 2.51 -9.32
C PHE A 210 6.54 1.77 -8.56
N ILE A 211 5.75 0.94 -9.23
CA ILE A 211 4.69 0.15 -8.59
C ILE A 211 5.27 -0.78 -7.51
N ALA A 212 6.37 -1.49 -7.81
CA ALA A 212 7.09 -2.31 -6.85
C ALA A 212 7.50 -1.53 -5.61
N SER A 213 7.96 -0.29 -5.78
CA SER A 213 8.30 0.59 -4.66
C SER A 213 7.07 1.04 -3.86
N LEU A 214 5.95 1.30 -4.52
CA LEU A 214 4.70 1.72 -3.87
C LEU A 214 4.11 0.60 -3.02
N ILE A 215 4.17 -0.65 -3.47
CA ILE A 215 3.63 -1.79 -2.72
C ILE A 215 4.57 -2.25 -1.59
N THR A 216 5.70 -1.57 -1.39
CA THR A 216 6.70 -1.87 -0.35
C THR A 216 6.66 -0.83 0.77
N PRO A 217 6.18 -1.19 1.98
CA PRO A 217 6.03 -0.25 3.11
C PRO A 217 7.33 0.47 3.49
N GLN A 218 8.47 -0.24 3.45
CA GLN A 218 9.78 0.31 3.81
C GLN A 218 10.17 1.51 2.95
N THR A 219 9.76 1.52 1.68
CA THR A 219 10.04 2.63 0.77
C THR A 219 9.34 3.92 1.23
N MET A 220 8.17 3.81 1.84
CA MET A 220 7.37 4.97 2.27
C MET A 220 8.00 5.74 3.43
N PHE A 221 8.71 5.03 4.30
CA PHE A 221 9.41 5.63 5.43
C PHE A 221 10.75 6.24 5.05
N CYS A 222 11.18 6.06 3.79
CA CYS A 222 12.43 6.64 3.31
C CYS A 222 12.24 8.10 2.90
N LYS A 223 13.23 8.94 3.23
CA LYS A 223 13.26 10.38 2.93
C LYS A 223 12.88 10.74 1.48
N PRO A 224 13.33 10.04 0.42
CA PRO A 224 12.99 10.40 -0.96
C PRO A 224 11.61 9.92 -1.42
N PHE A 225 10.79 9.28 -0.58
CA PHE A 225 9.49 8.73 -1.00
C PHE A 225 8.58 9.74 -1.70
N LEU A 226 8.50 10.97 -1.17
CA LEU A 226 7.68 12.02 -1.80
C LEU A 226 8.20 12.42 -3.18
N GLU A 227 9.52 12.38 -3.39
CA GLU A 227 10.12 12.62 -4.70
C GLU A 227 9.80 11.47 -5.66
N ILE A 228 9.87 10.21 -5.19
CA ILE A 228 9.46 9.03 -5.96
C ILE A 228 7.99 9.15 -6.39
N LEU A 229 7.09 9.49 -5.46
CA LEU A 229 5.66 9.61 -5.75
C LEU A 229 5.36 10.76 -6.74
N SER A 230 6.05 11.90 -6.58
CA SER A 230 5.95 13.03 -7.50
C SER A 230 6.43 12.67 -8.92
N ASN A 231 7.57 12.00 -9.01
CA ASN A 231 8.14 11.54 -10.28
C ASN A 231 7.25 10.50 -10.94
N PHE A 232 6.73 9.53 -10.17
CA PHE A 232 5.80 8.51 -10.68
C PHE A 232 4.51 9.14 -11.19
N THR A 233 3.92 10.06 -10.42
CA THR A 233 2.69 10.78 -10.82
C THR A 233 2.90 11.53 -12.12
N THR A 234 3.99 12.28 -12.23
CA THR A 234 4.33 13.05 -13.43
C THR A 234 4.57 12.11 -14.61
N PHE A 235 5.35 11.04 -14.41
CA PHE A 235 5.67 10.04 -15.41
C PHE A 235 4.42 9.38 -15.99
N MET A 236 3.52 8.90 -15.14
CA MET A 236 2.29 8.23 -15.57
C MET A 236 1.27 9.18 -16.21
N GLN A 237 1.37 10.49 -15.96
CA GLN A 237 0.51 11.49 -16.58
C GLN A 237 0.94 11.83 -18.01
N ILE A 238 2.26 11.93 -18.25
CA ILE A 238 2.79 12.39 -19.53
C ILE A 238 3.16 11.26 -20.50
N THR A 239 3.22 10.03 -20.00
CA THR A 239 3.59 8.86 -20.82
C THR A 239 2.35 8.25 -21.45
N ASP A 240 2.35 8.16 -22.78
CA ASP A 240 1.33 7.45 -23.55
C ASP A 240 1.77 6.00 -23.73
N PHE A 241 1.12 5.09 -23.00
CA PHE A 241 1.38 3.65 -23.08
C PHE A 241 0.56 3.01 -24.22
N SER A 242 1.21 2.17 -25.02
CA SER A 242 0.54 1.24 -25.93
C SER A 242 -0.22 0.15 -25.17
N GLN A 243 -1.13 -0.56 -25.84
CA GLN A 243 -1.89 -1.64 -25.21
C GLN A 243 -0.97 -2.76 -24.71
N ASP A 244 0.06 -3.12 -25.47
CA ASP A 244 1.03 -4.15 -25.08
C ASP A 244 1.80 -3.76 -23.81
N GLU A 245 2.17 -2.48 -23.67
CA GLU A 245 2.80 -1.95 -22.45
C GLU A 245 1.84 -1.96 -21.26
N ILE A 246 0.58 -1.58 -21.48
CA ILE A 246 -0.46 -1.65 -20.45
C ILE A 246 -0.64 -3.09 -19.97
N ASP A 247 -0.78 -4.04 -20.89
CA ASP A 247 -0.96 -5.45 -20.56
C ASP A 247 0.25 -6.00 -19.81
N PHE A 248 1.47 -5.61 -20.19
CA PHE A 248 2.68 -5.95 -19.46
C PHE A 248 2.70 -5.36 -18.04
N ILE A 249 2.38 -4.07 -17.86
CA ILE A 249 2.31 -3.43 -16.53
C ILE A 249 1.27 -4.11 -15.65
N VAL A 250 0.08 -4.39 -16.19
CA VAL A 250 -1.03 -5.02 -15.47
C VAL A 250 -0.65 -6.42 -15.02
N ASN A 251 -0.21 -7.28 -15.94
CA ASN A 251 0.15 -8.66 -15.63
C ASN A 251 1.31 -8.73 -14.64
N SER A 252 2.34 -7.90 -14.83
CA SER A 252 3.48 -7.83 -13.92
C SER A 252 3.07 -7.35 -12.54
N THR A 253 2.18 -6.37 -12.44
CA THR A 253 1.71 -5.87 -11.14
C THR A 253 0.89 -6.91 -10.40
N VAL A 254 0.01 -7.64 -11.09
CA VAL A 254 -0.77 -8.75 -10.52
C VAL A 254 0.17 -9.84 -10.01
N GLU A 255 1.18 -10.22 -10.81
CA GLU A 255 2.19 -11.19 -10.42
C GLU A 255 2.98 -10.75 -9.17
N LEU A 256 3.43 -9.49 -9.12
CA LEU A 256 4.14 -8.94 -7.96
C LEU A 256 3.27 -8.93 -6.70
N LEU A 257 1.98 -8.62 -6.82
CA LEU A 257 1.07 -8.57 -5.69
C LEU A 257 0.68 -9.95 -5.16
N HIS A 258 0.73 -11.00 -5.99
CA HIS A 258 0.56 -12.38 -5.51
C HIS A 258 1.70 -12.84 -4.60
N ASP A 259 2.89 -12.30 -4.78
CA ASP A 259 4.05 -12.59 -3.93
C ASP A 259 4.11 -11.70 -2.68
N GLN A 260 3.19 -10.74 -2.56
CA GLN A 260 3.11 -9.82 -1.45
C GLN A 260 1.90 -10.12 -0.56
N PRO A 261 1.95 -9.76 0.72
CA PRO A 261 0.78 -9.91 1.58
C PRO A 261 -0.37 -9.01 1.11
N ILE A 262 -1.60 -9.49 1.31
CA ILE A 262 -2.83 -8.80 0.85
C ILE A 262 -2.88 -7.33 1.34
N ALA A 263 -2.30 -7.05 2.51
CA ALA A 263 -2.19 -5.70 3.06
C ALA A 263 -1.49 -4.70 2.13
N SER A 264 -0.60 -5.17 1.24
CA SER A 264 0.13 -4.30 0.31
C SER A 264 -0.78 -3.61 -0.71
N ILE A 265 -2.01 -4.10 -0.91
CA ILE A 265 -3.01 -3.47 -1.77
C ILE A 265 -3.44 -2.09 -1.25
N SER A 266 -3.43 -1.90 0.07
CA SER A 266 -3.77 -0.60 0.65
C SER A 266 -2.87 0.52 0.13
N TYR A 267 -1.59 0.21 -0.06
CA TYR A 267 -0.60 1.13 -0.60
C TYR A 267 -0.81 1.43 -2.08
N LEU A 268 -1.09 0.39 -2.89
CA LEU A 268 -1.44 0.57 -4.29
C LEU A 268 -2.65 1.51 -4.42
N ILE A 269 -3.73 1.22 -3.71
CA ILE A 269 -4.98 1.99 -3.81
C ILE A 269 -4.81 3.43 -3.31
N SER A 270 -3.96 3.65 -2.30
CA SER A 270 -3.77 4.96 -1.68
C SER A 270 -2.83 5.86 -2.48
N TYR A 271 -1.76 5.31 -3.07
CA TYR A 271 -0.67 6.10 -3.66
C TYR A 271 -0.57 6.00 -5.18
N PHE A 272 -1.26 5.05 -5.83
CA PHE A 272 -1.24 4.99 -7.28
C PHE A 272 -1.93 6.24 -7.88
N PRO A 273 -1.31 6.95 -8.82
CA PRO A 273 -1.86 8.18 -9.39
C PRO A 273 -3.25 7.95 -9.98
N PHE A 274 -4.21 8.81 -9.64
CA PHE A 274 -5.59 8.70 -10.13
C PHE A 274 -5.88 9.78 -11.17
N THR A 275 -5.61 9.49 -12.44
CA THR A 275 -5.84 10.35 -13.60
C THR A 275 -6.52 9.55 -14.72
N GLN A 276 -6.96 10.23 -15.79
CA GLN A 276 -7.65 9.55 -16.90
C GLN A 276 -6.79 8.45 -17.55
N ASN A 277 -5.49 8.70 -17.76
CA ASN A 277 -4.57 7.75 -18.37
C ASN A 277 -4.29 6.58 -17.41
N THR A 278 -4.03 6.87 -16.14
CA THR A 278 -3.70 5.84 -15.16
C THR A 278 -4.89 4.97 -14.77
N CYS A 279 -6.12 5.46 -14.92
CA CYS A 279 -7.34 4.67 -14.70
C CYS A 279 -7.46 3.47 -15.63
N VAL A 280 -6.78 3.47 -16.79
CA VAL A 280 -6.77 2.30 -17.69
C VAL A 280 -6.05 1.14 -17.02
N ILE A 281 -4.86 1.40 -16.49
CA ILE A 281 -3.98 0.43 -15.84
C ILE A 281 -4.56 0.04 -14.47
N LEU A 282 -4.85 1.03 -13.62
CA LEU A 282 -5.34 0.79 -12.25
C LEU A 282 -6.69 0.07 -12.25
N GLY A 283 -7.59 0.40 -13.18
CA GLY A 283 -8.89 -0.24 -13.30
C GLY A 283 -8.77 -1.74 -13.65
N GLN A 284 -7.86 -2.09 -14.57
CA GLN A 284 -7.61 -3.49 -14.94
C GLN A 284 -6.96 -4.27 -13.79
N ILE A 285 -5.90 -3.74 -13.16
CA ILE A 285 -5.27 -4.36 -11.98
C ILE A 285 -6.31 -4.61 -10.90
N SER A 286 -7.12 -3.60 -10.59
CA SER A 286 -8.13 -3.68 -9.52
C SER A 286 -9.20 -4.72 -9.82
N THR A 287 -9.64 -4.81 -11.08
CA THR A 287 -10.65 -5.78 -11.52
C THR A 287 -10.13 -7.22 -11.43
N ILE A 288 -8.92 -7.47 -11.95
CA ILE A 288 -8.29 -8.80 -11.93
C ILE A 288 -8.10 -9.28 -10.49
N LEU A 289 -7.46 -8.47 -9.65
CA LEU A 289 -7.18 -8.86 -8.26
C LEU A 289 -8.46 -9.08 -7.45
N ALA A 290 -9.47 -8.22 -7.61
CA ALA A 290 -10.75 -8.39 -6.91
C ALA A 290 -11.41 -9.73 -7.27
N LEU A 291 -11.43 -10.08 -8.57
CA LEU A 291 -12.01 -11.33 -9.04
C LEU A 291 -11.21 -12.56 -8.62
N GLN A 292 -9.87 -12.50 -8.68
CA GLN A 292 -9.01 -13.57 -8.19
C GLN A 292 -9.20 -13.82 -6.69
N TYR A 293 -9.33 -12.75 -5.90
CA TYR A 293 -9.65 -12.86 -4.47
C TYR A 293 -11.09 -13.29 -4.19
N LEU A 294 -12.00 -13.19 -5.16
CA LEU A 294 -13.31 -13.84 -5.08
C LEU A 294 -13.28 -15.32 -5.55
N GLY A 295 -12.10 -15.84 -5.92
CA GLY A 295 -11.88 -17.23 -6.32
C GLY A 295 -12.13 -17.50 -7.80
N PHE A 296 -12.11 -16.48 -8.67
CA PHE A 296 -12.24 -16.65 -10.11
C PHE A 296 -10.87 -16.72 -10.80
N SER A 297 -10.74 -17.63 -11.77
CA SER A 297 -9.51 -17.83 -12.54
C SER A 297 -9.56 -17.25 -13.96
N GLU A 298 -10.74 -16.87 -14.44
CA GLU A 298 -10.98 -16.44 -15.82
C GLU A 298 -12.04 -15.32 -15.85
N ASN A 299 -12.10 -14.60 -16.97
CA ASN A 299 -13.02 -13.48 -17.24
C ASN A 299 -12.86 -12.29 -16.30
N PHE A 300 -11.80 -11.50 -16.54
CA PHE A 300 -11.46 -10.34 -15.72
C PHE A 300 -11.99 -9.03 -16.32
N ASP A 301 -13.31 -8.86 -16.33
CA ASP A 301 -13.94 -7.61 -16.74
C ASP A 301 -14.80 -7.00 -15.63
N LEU A 302 -15.05 -5.69 -15.74
CA LEU A 302 -15.74 -4.92 -14.72
C LEU A 302 -17.20 -5.36 -14.55
N HIS A 303 -17.87 -5.75 -15.65
CA HIS A 303 -19.25 -6.22 -15.60
C HIS A 303 -19.36 -7.55 -14.83
N PHE A 304 -18.41 -8.45 -15.06
CA PHE A 304 -18.29 -9.72 -14.35
C PHE A 304 -18.01 -9.49 -12.86
N LEU A 305 -17.15 -8.53 -12.52
CA LEU A 305 -16.94 -8.11 -11.12
C LEU A 305 -18.24 -7.62 -10.47
N CYS A 306 -18.96 -6.69 -11.12
CA CYS A 306 -20.24 -6.18 -10.61
C CYS A 306 -21.25 -7.30 -10.37
N SER A 307 -21.36 -8.24 -11.32
CA SER A 307 -22.29 -9.38 -11.24
C SER A 307 -21.94 -10.39 -10.15
N ASN A 308 -20.68 -10.45 -9.73
CA ASN A 308 -20.21 -11.47 -8.79
C ASN A 308 -19.76 -10.93 -7.43
N ILE A 309 -19.85 -9.61 -7.19
CA ILE A 309 -19.41 -8.99 -5.94
C ILE A 309 -20.09 -9.60 -4.71
N GLY A 310 -21.33 -10.08 -4.85
CA GLY A 310 -22.07 -10.72 -3.75
C GLY A 310 -21.38 -11.94 -3.14
N LYS A 311 -20.42 -12.57 -3.83
CA LYS A 311 -19.56 -13.62 -3.26
C LYS A 311 -18.74 -13.14 -2.08
N ILE A 312 -18.49 -11.83 -1.95
CA ILE A 312 -17.76 -11.28 -0.80
C ILE A 312 -18.41 -11.65 0.54
N LYS A 313 -19.73 -11.89 0.56
CA LYS A 313 -20.44 -12.35 1.75
C LYS A 313 -19.80 -13.60 2.36
N SER A 314 -19.36 -14.57 1.54
CA SER A 314 -18.75 -15.80 2.09
C SER A 314 -17.42 -15.52 2.78
N LEU A 315 -16.65 -14.54 2.29
CA LEU A 315 -15.41 -14.09 2.93
C LEU A 315 -15.70 -13.36 4.25
N CYS A 316 -16.75 -12.52 4.29
CA CYS A 316 -17.17 -11.82 5.50
C CYS A 316 -17.76 -12.74 6.58
N ASP A 317 -18.47 -13.80 6.17
CA ASP A 317 -19.05 -14.80 7.08
C ASP A 317 -18.01 -15.85 7.54
N SER A 318 -16.76 -15.75 7.07
CA SER A 318 -15.68 -16.68 7.38
C SER A 318 -15.20 -16.60 8.83
N PHE A 319 -14.68 -17.73 9.32
CA PHE A 319 -13.96 -17.81 10.59
C PHE A 319 -12.44 -17.59 10.45
N SER A 320 -11.97 -16.99 9.36
CA SER A 320 -10.55 -16.67 9.17
C SER A 320 -10.36 -15.16 9.09
N ASN A 321 -9.43 -14.62 9.90
CA ASN A 321 -9.04 -13.21 9.79
C ASN A 321 -8.47 -12.88 8.41
N ASP A 322 -7.78 -13.84 7.77
CA ASP A 322 -7.20 -13.65 6.44
C ASP A 322 -8.29 -13.47 5.38
N GLU A 323 -9.39 -14.23 5.48
CA GLU A 323 -10.54 -14.08 4.58
C GLU A 323 -11.27 -12.75 4.80
N ILE A 324 -11.30 -12.22 6.01
CA ILE A 324 -11.84 -10.88 6.30
C ILE A 324 -10.94 -9.79 5.72
N ILE A 325 -9.62 -9.92 5.84
CA ILE A 325 -8.65 -9.01 5.22
C ILE A 325 -8.78 -9.08 3.69
N GLN A 326 -8.97 -10.28 3.14
CA GLN A 326 -9.25 -10.49 1.72
C GLN A 326 -10.56 -9.82 1.29
N ALA A 327 -11.63 -9.91 2.10
CA ALA A 327 -12.87 -9.17 1.84
C ALA A 327 -12.64 -7.67 1.80
N SER A 328 -11.88 -7.11 2.76
CA SER A 328 -11.53 -5.69 2.78
C SER A 328 -10.76 -5.27 1.51
N ALA A 329 -9.81 -6.10 1.07
CA ALA A 329 -9.07 -5.87 -0.17
C ALA A 329 -9.99 -5.92 -1.39
N VAL A 330 -10.90 -6.89 -1.48
CA VAL A 330 -11.89 -6.99 -2.57
C VAL A 330 -12.74 -5.72 -2.63
N LEU A 331 -13.22 -5.19 -1.50
CA LEU A 331 -14.02 -3.96 -1.48
C LEU A 331 -13.22 -2.77 -1.98
N ALA A 332 -12.00 -2.58 -1.46
CA ALA A 332 -11.16 -1.46 -1.83
C ALA A 332 -10.81 -1.51 -3.34
N LEU A 333 -10.48 -2.70 -3.85
CA LEU A 333 -10.20 -2.92 -5.27
C LEU A 333 -11.45 -2.71 -6.13
N ALA A 334 -12.61 -3.22 -5.73
CA ALA A 334 -13.85 -3.05 -6.49
C ALA A 334 -14.30 -1.58 -6.54
N GLU A 335 -14.19 -0.85 -5.42
CA GLU A 335 -14.43 0.59 -5.37
C GLU A 335 -13.51 1.33 -6.35
N ARG A 336 -12.23 0.94 -6.39
CA ARG A 336 -11.25 1.54 -7.29
C ARG A 336 -11.56 1.21 -8.75
N ALA A 337 -11.92 -0.04 -9.06
CA ALA A 337 -12.29 -0.49 -10.40
C ALA A 337 -13.51 0.28 -10.93
N ILE A 338 -14.55 0.45 -10.11
CA ILE A 338 -15.74 1.24 -10.43
C ILE A 338 -15.37 2.71 -10.65
N SER A 339 -14.56 3.30 -9.77
CA SER A 339 -14.11 4.68 -9.89
C SER A 339 -13.36 4.91 -11.21
N CYS A 340 -12.46 4.01 -11.58
CA CYS A 340 -11.79 4.03 -12.87
C CYS A 340 -12.78 3.87 -14.04
N GLY A 341 -13.75 2.96 -13.91
CA GLY A 341 -14.80 2.74 -14.90
C GLY A 341 -15.66 3.97 -15.16
N ILE A 342 -15.98 4.75 -14.12
CA ILE A 342 -16.72 6.01 -14.24
C ILE A 342 -15.89 7.05 -14.99
N VAL A 343 -14.63 7.25 -14.59
CA VAL A 343 -13.71 8.19 -15.25
C VAL A 343 -13.54 7.85 -16.73
N LYS A 344 -13.44 6.55 -17.04
CA LYS A 344 -13.33 6.03 -18.41
C LYS A 344 -14.67 5.96 -19.16
N LYS A 345 -15.81 6.23 -18.50
CA LYS A 345 -17.17 6.05 -19.03
C LYS A 345 -17.42 4.64 -19.58
N SER A 346 -16.85 3.63 -18.93
CA SER A 346 -16.95 2.22 -19.32
C SER A 346 -17.87 1.38 -18.43
N ILE A 347 -18.48 1.99 -17.42
CA ILE A 347 -19.47 1.33 -16.55
C ILE A 347 -20.88 1.80 -16.89
N PHE A 348 -21.81 0.86 -17.01
CA PHE A 348 -23.22 1.16 -17.26
C PHE A 348 -23.99 1.34 -15.95
N GLN A 349 -25.15 1.99 -16.05
CA GLN A 349 -26.01 2.22 -14.89
C GLN A 349 -26.46 0.89 -14.27
N GLU A 350 -26.75 -0.09 -15.13
CA GLU A 350 -27.18 -1.44 -14.75
C GLU A 350 -26.09 -2.17 -13.95
N ASP A 351 -24.82 -2.08 -14.39
CA ASP A 351 -23.69 -2.71 -13.69
C ASP A 351 -23.53 -2.16 -12.28
N LEU A 352 -23.62 -0.83 -12.14
CA LEU A 352 -23.51 -0.18 -10.85
C LEU A 352 -24.68 -0.55 -9.92
N GLN A 353 -25.88 -0.70 -10.48
CA GLN A 353 -27.04 -1.16 -9.72
C GLN A 353 -26.87 -2.61 -9.24
N ILE A 354 -26.42 -3.50 -10.11
CA ILE A 354 -26.12 -4.90 -9.75
C ILE A 354 -25.05 -4.96 -8.65
N PHE A 355 -24.00 -4.12 -8.75
CA PHE A 355 -22.98 -4.02 -7.72
C PHE A 355 -23.54 -3.59 -6.36
N ILE A 356 -24.38 -2.54 -6.33
CA ILE A 356 -25.02 -2.06 -5.09
C ILE A 356 -25.88 -3.16 -4.46
N GLU A 357 -26.69 -3.85 -5.27
CA GLU A 357 -27.54 -4.97 -4.81
C GLU A 357 -26.69 -6.12 -4.26
N GLY A 358 -25.55 -6.44 -4.88
CA GLY A 358 -24.62 -7.45 -4.41
C GLY A 358 -23.98 -7.15 -3.05
N LEU A 359 -23.90 -5.88 -2.64
CA LEU A 359 -23.41 -5.46 -1.32
C LEU A 359 -24.50 -5.43 -0.23
N GLN A 360 -25.75 -5.79 -0.55
CA GLN A 360 -26.85 -5.83 0.42
C GLN A 360 -26.92 -7.20 1.10
N PHE A 361 -26.11 -7.38 2.15
CA PHE A 361 -26.18 -8.58 2.99
C PHE A 361 -25.86 -8.26 4.45
N ASN A 362 -26.30 -9.16 5.34
CA ASN A 362 -25.95 -9.13 6.75
C ASN A 362 -24.82 -10.11 7.03
N ILE A 363 -23.82 -9.67 7.80
CA ILE A 363 -22.73 -10.54 8.24
C ILE A 363 -23.15 -11.29 9.49
N SER A 364 -23.22 -12.61 9.37
CA SER A 364 -23.76 -13.52 10.37
C SER A 364 -22.64 -14.28 11.08
N ASN A 365 -21.66 -13.56 11.64
CA ASN A 365 -20.55 -14.19 12.36
C ASN A 365 -20.60 -13.87 13.87
N PRO A 366 -20.93 -14.87 14.73
CA PRO A 366 -21.10 -14.66 16.17
C PRO A 366 -19.81 -14.71 17.01
N ASN A 367 -18.64 -15.11 16.45
CA ASN A 367 -17.49 -15.56 17.25
C ASN A 367 -16.14 -14.87 16.93
N PHE A 368 -16.12 -13.62 16.45
CA PHE A 368 -14.89 -12.97 15.96
C PHE A 368 -14.49 -11.69 16.68
N HIS A 369 -13.22 -11.28 16.47
CA HIS A 369 -12.67 -10.00 16.94
C HIS A 369 -13.59 -8.84 16.54
N GLU A 370 -14.27 -8.28 17.52
CA GLU A 370 -15.30 -7.24 17.36
C GLU A 370 -14.79 -6.07 16.50
N THR A 371 -13.52 -5.69 16.65
CA THR A 371 -12.90 -4.57 15.95
C THR A 371 -12.79 -4.76 14.43
N LEU A 372 -12.36 -5.93 13.93
CA LEU A 372 -12.24 -6.19 12.48
C LEU A 372 -13.62 -6.25 11.82
N MET A 373 -14.59 -6.84 12.54
CA MET A 373 -15.97 -6.92 12.09
C MET A 373 -16.67 -5.57 12.02
N ILE A 374 -16.41 -4.68 12.98
CA ILE A 374 -16.88 -3.29 12.92
C ILE A 374 -16.32 -2.61 11.67
N ARG A 375 -15.00 -2.69 11.47
CA ARG A 375 -14.35 -2.02 10.33
C ARG A 375 -14.84 -2.52 8.98
N ILE A 376 -15.03 -3.84 8.79
CA ILE A 376 -15.52 -4.36 7.50
C ILE A 376 -16.98 -3.96 7.25
N ARG A 377 -17.81 -3.91 8.29
CA ARG A 377 -19.20 -3.41 8.19
C ARG A 377 -19.23 -1.94 7.82
N GLU A 378 -18.37 -1.13 8.44
CA GLU A 378 -18.21 0.29 8.10
C GLU A 378 -17.75 0.46 6.65
N GLN A 379 -16.72 -0.28 6.21
CA GLN A 379 -16.24 -0.24 4.85
C GLN A 379 -17.33 -0.63 3.84
N LEU A 380 -18.04 -1.73 4.07
CA LEU A 380 -19.19 -2.16 3.24
C LEU A 380 -20.25 -1.06 3.14
N HIS A 381 -20.61 -0.45 4.27
CA HIS A 381 -21.61 0.59 4.31
C HIS A 381 -21.17 1.85 3.55
N ILE A 382 -19.92 2.28 3.74
CA ILE A 382 -19.33 3.44 3.07
C ILE A 382 -19.28 3.20 1.56
N THR A 383 -18.69 2.09 1.12
CA THR A 383 -18.56 1.76 -0.32
C THR A 383 -19.94 1.68 -0.99
N ARG A 384 -20.94 1.06 -0.34
CA ARG A 384 -22.31 1.02 -0.85
C ARG A 384 -22.92 2.42 -0.98
N THR A 385 -22.79 3.24 0.06
CA THR A 385 -23.35 4.60 0.08
C THR A 385 -22.70 5.47 -1.00
N GLN A 386 -21.39 5.36 -1.19
CA GLN A 386 -20.67 6.05 -2.27
C GLN A 386 -21.18 5.61 -3.64
N ALA A 387 -21.36 4.30 -3.88
CA ALA A 387 -21.91 3.78 -5.13
C ALA A 387 -23.34 4.28 -5.40
N GLU A 388 -24.21 4.33 -4.38
CA GLU A 388 -25.58 4.87 -4.47
C GLU A 388 -25.59 6.37 -4.82
N LEU A 389 -24.69 7.14 -4.22
CA LEU A 389 -24.51 8.57 -4.52
C LEU A 389 -24.04 8.77 -5.96
N ILE A 390 -23.08 7.97 -6.41
CA ILE A 390 -22.59 8.00 -7.79
C ILE A 390 -23.75 7.68 -8.76
N LEU A 391 -24.51 6.62 -8.50
CA LEU A 391 -25.65 6.22 -9.33
C LEU A 391 -26.66 7.37 -9.46
N THR A 392 -26.95 8.04 -8.35
CA THR A 392 -27.93 9.13 -8.30
C THR A 392 -27.40 10.40 -9.00
N ASN A 393 -26.13 10.75 -8.81
CA ASN A 393 -25.58 12.02 -9.31
C ASN A 393 -25.07 11.93 -10.75
N HIS A 394 -24.50 10.80 -11.18
CA HIS A 394 -23.89 10.66 -12.50
C HIS A 394 -24.83 10.10 -13.57
N PHE A 395 -25.80 9.26 -13.20
CA PHE A 395 -26.64 8.57 -14.19
C PHE A 395 -28.08 9.11 -14.27
N LYS A 396 -28.63 9.69 -13.20
CA LYS A 396 -29.99 10.29 -13.25
C LYS A 396 -30.03 11.70 -13.85
N VAL A 397 -28.89 12.40 -13.97
CA VAL A 397 -28.83 13.75 -14.55
C VAL A 397 -28.90 13.74 -16.09
N THR A 398 -28.71 12.58 -16.73
CA THR A 398 -28.71 12.42 -18.19
C THR A 398 -30.10 12.26 -18.82
N GLN A 399 -31.19 12.37 -18.05
CA GLN A 399 -32.59 12.27 -18.53
C GLN A 399 -33.29 13.63 -18.71
N LYS A 400 -32.57 14.71 -19.01
CA LYS A 400 -33.19 16.01 -19.37
C LYS A 400 -32.80 16.49 -20.75
#